data_AF-A0A2D9K7Q1-F1
#
_entry.id   AF-A0A2D9K7Q1-F1
#
_cell.length_a   1.000
_cell.length_b   1.000
_cell.length_c   1.000
_cell.angle_alpha   90.00
_cell.angle_beta   90.00
_cell.angle_gamma   90.00
#
_symmetry.space_group_name_H-M   'P 1'
#
loop_
_entity.id
_entity.type
_entity.pdbx_description
1 polymer ?
#
loop_
_entity_poly.entity_id
_entity_poly.type
_entity_poly.pdbx_seq_one_letter_code
_entity_poly.pdbx_strand_id
1 'polypeptide(L)' 'MTAHEFGAWLDHMWFSHDDAATRLGLPAEQIAAFEREGAPGTVGLACAAIATGLAAWQPPRRGGRQSQQAA' A
#
# COMPACT_ATOMS: atom_id res chain seq x y z
N MET A 1 0.83 12.61 -4.64
CA MET A 1 1.99 12.72 -3.73
C MET A 1 3.15 13.15 -4.58
N THR A 2 3.79 14.26 -4.25
CA THR A 2 4.92 14.79 -5.00
C THR A 2 6.15 13.88 -4.85
N ALA A 3 7.12 14.02 -5.75
CA ALA A 3 8.41 13.31 -5.67
C ALA A 3 9.10 13.54 -4.31
N HIS A 4 9.10 14.79 -3.83
CA HIS A 4 9.68 15.17 -2.55
C HIS A 4 8.97 14.49 -1.37
N GLU A 5 7.65 14.47 -1.35
CA GLU A 5 6.87 13.78 -0.31
C GLU A 5 7.14 12.26 -0.32
N PHE A 6 7.28 11.66 -1.51
CA PHE A 6 7.57 10.23 -1.62
C PHE A 6 8.98 9.89 -1.14
N GLY A 7 9.98 10.69 -1.50
CA GLY A 7 11.35 10.55 -0.97
C GLY A 7 11.39 10.70 0.56
N ALA A 8 10.72 11.71 1.10
CA ALA A 8 10.61 11.90 2.55
C ALA A 8 9.91 10.71 3.25
N TRP A 9 8.96 10.06 2.59
CA TRP A 9 8.34 8.84 3.12
C TRP A 9 9.30 7.65 3.13
N LEU A 10 10.11 7.44 2.08
CA LEU A 10 11.15 6.41 2.06
C LEU A 10 12.16 6.61 3.20
N ASP A 11 12.61 7.85 3.37
CA ASP A 11 13.54 8.26 4.43
C ASP A 11 12.91 8.09 5.82
N HIS A 12 11.64 8.46 6.00
CA HIS A 12 10.95 8.30 7.28
C HIS A 12 10.83 6.83 7.70
N MET A 13 10.60 5.94 6.73
CA MET A 13 10.41 4.51 6.96
C MET A 13 11.72 3.72 6.96
N TRP A 14 12.84 4.35 6.60
CA TRP A 14 14.13 3.70 6.34
C TRP A 14 14.01 2.56 5.31
N PHE A 15 13.23 2.77 4.25
CA PHE A 15 13.05 1.78 3.20
C PHE A 15 14.06 1.96 2.07
N SER A 16 14.67 0.86 1.66
CA SER A 16 15.28 0.74 0.34
C SER A 16 14.20 0.70 -0.76
N HIS A 17 14.61 0.82 -2.03
CA HIS A 17 13.66 0.64 -3.14
C HIS A 17 13.05 -0.76 -3.15
N ASP A 18 13.83 -1.80 -2.84
CA ASP A 18 13.33 -3.19 -2.76
C ASP A 18 12.35 -3.41 -1.60
N ASP A 19 12.61 -2.76 -0.46
CA ASP A 19 11.71 -2.76 0.69
C ASP A 19 10.37 -2.11 0.37
N ALA A 20 10.41 -0.95 -0.28
CA ALA A 20 9.23 -0.21 -0.68
C ALA A 20 8.45 -0.96 -1.75
N ALA A 21 9.15 -1.53 -2.74
CA ALA A 21 8.59 -2.38 -3.79
C ALA A 21 7.82 -3.57 -3.19
N THR A 22 8.44 -4.28 -2.24
CA THR A 22 7.82 -5.42 -1.55
C THR A 22 6.56 -5.00 -0.79
N ARG A 23 6.61 -3.88 -0.06
CA ARG A 23 5.48 -3.42 0.77
C ARG A 23 4.33 -2.86 -0.07
N LEU A 24 4.62 -2.19 -1.18
CA LEU A 24 3.63 -1.63 -2.09
C LEU A 24 3.13 -2.66 -3.13
N GLY A 25 3.83 -3.78 -3.29
CA GLY A 25 3.52 -4.79 -4.31
C GLY A 25 3.79 -4.29 -5.73
N LEU A 26 4.81 -3.44 -5.90
CA LEU A 26 5.18 -2.79 -7.16
C LEU A 26 6.62 -3.17 -7.54
N PRO A 27 7.01 -3.11 -8.82
CA PRO A 27 8.38 -3.38 -9.21
C PRO A 27 9.31 -2.22 -8.82
N ALA A 28 10.59 -2.52 -8.55
CA ALA A 28 11.55 -1.54 -8.07
C ALA A 28 11.77 -0.38 -9.05
N GLU A 29 11.70 -0.62 -10.37
CA GLU A 29 11.79 0.47 -11.36
C GLU A 29 10.67 1.51 -11.21
N GLN A 30 9.49 1.08 -10.75
CA GLN A 30 8.36 1.98 -10.53
C GLN A 30 8.55 2.81 -9.27
N ILE A 31 9.18 2.26 -8.22
CA ILE A 31 9.59 3.02 -7.04
C ILE A 31 10.59 4.12 -7.42
N ALA A 32 11.61 3.77 -8.21
CA ALA A 32 12.58 4.74 -8.70
C ALA A 32 11.93 5.83 -9.58
N ALA A 33 10.93 5.48 -10.38
CA ALA A 33 10.16 6.47 -11.15
C ALA A 33 9.40 7.45 -10.23
N PHE A 34 8.74 6.95 -9.18
CA PHE A 34 8.00 7.79 -8.23
C PHE A 34 8.90 8.75 -7.44
N GLU A 35 10.13 8.36 -7.12
CA GLU A 35 11.08 9.26 -6.46
C GLU A 35 11.49 10.44 -7.35
N ARG A 36 11.47 10.29 -8.68
CA ARG A 36 11.80 11.37 -9.63
C ARG A 36 10.58 12.20 -10.03
N GLU A 37 9.45 11.54 -10.28
CA GLU A 37 8.29 12.12 -10.97
C GLU A 37 7.11 12.37 -10.02
N GLY A 38 7.14 11.77 -8.83
CA GLY A 38 6.01 11.73 -7.91
C GLY A 38 5.12 10.51 -8.14
N ALA A 39 4.25 10.25 -7.17
CA ALA A 39 3.38 9.09 -7.18
C ALA A 39 1.89 9.48 -7.27
N PRO A 40 1.07 8.64 -7.94
CA PRO A 40 -0.38 8.80 -7.95
C PRO A 40 -0.98 8.90 -6.54
N GLY A 41 -2.14 9.55 -6.42
CA GLY A 41 -2.83 9.70 -5.14
C GLY A 41 -3.16 8.37 -4.45
N THR A 42 -3.45 7.32 -5.23
CA THR A 42 -3.67 5.95 -4.73
C THR A 42 -2.44 5.38 -4.04
N VAL A 43 -1.24 5.62 -4.58
CA VAL A 43 0.03 5.23 -3.96
C VAL A 43 0.27 6.04 -2.69
N GLY A 44 -0.07 7.34 -2.69
CA GLY A 44 -0.01 8.16 -1.47
C GLY A 44 -0.85 7.62 -0.33
N LEU A 45 -2.07 7.16 -0.62
CA LEU A 45 -2.92 6.50 0.36
C LEU A 45 -2.30 5.18 0.85
N ALA A 46 -1.69 4.40 -0.03
CA ALA A 46 -0.99 3.16 0.35
C ALA A 46 0.22 3.43 1.26
N CYS A 47 1.05 4.44 0.94
CA CYS A 47 2.17 4.88 1.77
C CYS A 47 1.70 5.32 3.16
N ALA A 48 0.61 6.10 3.24
CA ALA A 48 0.01 6.51 4.50
C ALA A 48 -0.51 5.31 5.32
N ALA A 49 -1.14 4.34 4.67
CA ALA A 49 -1.61 3.12 5.33
C ALA A 49 -0.45 2.28 5.90
N ILE A 50 0.65 2.15 5.16
CA ILE A 50 1.86 1.46 5.63
C ILE A 50 2.49 2.21 6.81
N ALA A 51 2.66 3.53 6.70
CA ALA A 51 3.27 4.34 7.76
C ALA A 51 2.48 4.31 9.08
N THR A 52 1.16 4.18 8.99
CA THR A 52 0.27 4.09 10.17
C THR A 52 0.06 2.67 10.66
N GLY A 53 0.66 1.66 10.01
CA GLY A 53 0.53 0.26 10.40
C GLY A 53 -0.89 -0.29 10.23
N LEU A 54 -1.67 0.24 9.28
CA LEU A 54 -3.01 -0.28 9.01
C LEU A 54 -2.94 -1.73 8.53
N ALA A 55 -3.84 -2.55 9.04
CA ALA A 55 -3.98 -3.92 8.59
C ALA A 55 -4.42 -3.96 7.12
N ALA A 56 -3.97 -5.00 6.40
CA ALA A 56 -4.41 -5.25 5.04
C ALA A 56 -5.95 -5.33 4.99
N TRP A 57 -6.55 -4.71 3.97
CA TRP A 57 -8.00 -4.73 3.81
C TRP A 57 -8.48 -6.17 3.65
N GLN A 58 -9.35 -6.58 4.58
CA GLN A 58 -10.05 -7.85 4.52
C GLN A 58 -11.46 -7.56 3.99
N PRO A 59 -11.84 -8.04 2.78
CA PRO A 59 -13.20 -7.90 2.33
C PRO A 59 -14.14 -8.53 3.37
N PRO A 60 -15.29 -7.92 3.67
CA PRO A 60 -16.27 -8.55 4.52
C PRO A 60 -16.53 -9.94 3.94
N ARG A 61 -16.30 -10.98 4.76
CA ARG A 61 -16.55 -12.36 4.33
C ARG A 61 -17.98 -12.37 3.81
N ARG A 62 -18.15 -12.59 2.50
CA ARG A 62 -19.48 -12.65 1.89
C ARG A 62 -20.21 -13.75 2.63
N GLY A 63 -21.13 -13.38 3.52
CA GLY A 63 -21.84 -14.32 4.37
C GLY A 63 -22.47 -15.36 3.46
N GLY A 64 -21.99 -16.60 3.58
CA GLY A 64 -22.60 -17.73 2.91
C GLY A 64 -24.07 -17.78 3.30
N ARG A 65 -24.94 -18.13 2.35
CA ARG A 65 -26.32 -18.48 2.64
C ARG A 65 -26.32 -19.43 3.83
N GLN A 66 -26.84 -18.98 4.97
CA GLN A 66 -27.22 -19.89 6.03
C GLN A 66 -28.31 -20.79 5.46
N SER A 67 -27.95 -22.03 5.13
CA SER A 67 -28.90 -23.11 4.97
C SER A 67 -29.61 -23.30 6.31
N GLN A 68 -30.69 -22.56 6.54
CA GLN A 68 -31.71 -22.99 7.49
C GLN A 68 -32.41 -24.19 6.86
N GLN A 69 -31.83 -25.38 7.06
CA GLN A 69 -32.53 -26.65 6.90
C GLN A 69 -32.85 -27.19 8.29
N ALA A 70 -34.15 -27.32 8.54
CA ALA A 70 -34.85 -28.35 9.30
C ALA A 70 -34.43 -28.64 10.75
N ALA A 71 -35.33 -28.30 11.69
CA ALA A 71 -36.17 -29.28 12.38
C ALA A 71 -37.43 -28.59 12.93
#